data_AF-A0A939UUG1-F1
#
_entry.id   AF-A0A939UUG1-F1
#
_cell.length_a   1.000
_cell.length_b   1.000
_cell.length_c   1.000
_cell.angle_alpha   90.00
_cell.angle_beta   90.00
_cell.angle_gamma   90.00
#
_symmetry.space_group_name_H-M   'P 1'
#
loop_
_entity.id
_entity.type
_entity.pdbx_description
1 polymer ?
#
loop_
_entity_poly.entity_id
_entity_poly.type
_entity_poly.pdbx_seq_one_letter_code
_entity_poly.pdbx_strand_id
1 'polypeptide(L)'
;METGKTKDEMLENLDILLNKDLPYNVRLDAYEYLQEDCEPILEEMIAKMYENDGETGQMLMEVLSEYKGNKAIFMGLVSWLYKGEDVALFAKLIGSYGDEQGIEVLKTFCEEYEPNYNEYMELRNAVEELGGDFDLKEDFDDDPLYRFLKGLDEVEEDSRRSPFEDYFNPPKKEDDEG
;
A
#
# COMPACT_ATOMS: atom_id res chain seq x y z
N MET A 1 19.54 22.44 23.20
CA MET A 1 20.41 21.98 22.12
C MET A 1 19.53 21.09 21.27
N GLU A 2 19.27 21.44 20.02
CA GLU A 2 18.63 20.52 19.08
C GLU A 2 19.54 19.29 18.98
N THR A 3 19.08 18.18 19.55
CA THR A 3 19.65 16.86 19.33
C THR A 3 19.17 16.40 17.97
N GLY A 4 19.72 17.00 16.91
CA GLY A 4 19.45 16.58 15.54
C GLY A 4 20.14 15.26 15.25
N LYS A 5 19.53 14.46 14.37
CA LYS A 5 20.13 13.25 13.81
C LYS A 5 21.49 13.57 13.20
N THR A 6 22.49 12.74 13.47
CA THR A 6 23.80 12.86 12.82
C THR A 6 23.81 12.10 11.49
N LYS A 7 24.65 12.53 10.54
CA LYS A 7 24.82 11.82 9.28
C LYS A 7 25.27 10.36 9.49
N ASP A 8 26.13 10.13 10.49
CA ASP A 8 26.63 8.78 10.81
C ASP A 8 25.50 7.87 11.30
N GLU A 9 24.60 8.37 12.16
CA GLU A 9 23.41 7.61 12.62
C GLU A 9 22.45 7.32 11.45
N MET A 10 22.27 8.26 10.53
CA MET A 10 21.44 8.04 9.33
C MET A 10 22.03 6.94 8.45
N LEU A 11 23.35 6.95 8.21
CA LEU A 11 24.04 5.92 7.42
C LEU A 11 23.99 4.56 8.11
N GLU A 12 24.14 4.51 9.43
CA GLU A 12 24.00 3.27 10.20
C GLU A 12 22.60 2.66 10.06
N ASN A 13 21.54 3.49 10.14
CA ASN A 13 20.17 3.01 9.94
C ASN A 13 19.93 2.55 8.48
N LEU A 14 20.52 3.22 7.49
CA LEU A 14 20.47 2.76 6.10
C LEU A 14 21.12 1.38 5.96
N ASP A 15 22.29 1.16 6.54
CA ASP A 15 22.97 -0.14 6.51
C ASP A 15 22.15 -1.22 7.22
N ILE A 16 21.48 -0.90 8.34
CA ILE A 16 20.59 -1.81 9.06
C ILE A 16 19.38 -2.18 8.19
N LEU A 17 18.70 -1.21 7.60
CA LEU A 17 17.54 -1.43 6.74
C LEU A 17 17.86 -2.38 5.58
N LEU A 18 19.02 -2.17 4.94
CA LEU A 18 19.44 -2.92 3.76
C LEU A 18 20.01 -4.30 4.06
N ASN A 19 20.30 -4.61 5.33
CA ASN A 19 20.89 -5.89 5.71
C ASN A 19 19.82 -6.98 5.90
N LYS A 20 19.57 -7.75 4.83
CA LYS A 20 18.59 -8.86 4.79
C LYS A 20 18.86 -9.99 5.81
N ASP A 21 20.05 -10.08 6.39
CA ASP A 21 20.37 -11.07 7.42
C ASP A 21 19.89 -10.65 8.82
N LEU A 22 19.50 -9.38 9.02
CA LEU A 22 18.98 -8.89 10.28
C LEU A 22 17.49 -9.24 10.47
N PRO A 23 17.05 -9.45 11.73
CA PRO A 23 15.64 -9.67 12.04
C PRO A 23 14.75 -8.55 11.51
N TYR A 24 13.55 -8.91 11.01
CA TYR A 24 12.60 -7.96 10.44
C TYR A 24 12.32 -6.76 11.37
N ASN A 25 12.10 -7.00 12.66
CA ASN A 25 11.81 -5.92 13.61
C ASN A 25 12.96 -4.92 13.76
N VAL A 26 14.22 -5.37 13.62
CA VAL A 26 15.39 -4.49 13.67
C VAL A 26 15.47 -3.62 12.40
N ARG A 27 15.15 -4.21 11.24
CA ARG A 27 15.04 -3.47 9.98
C ARG A 27 13.87 -2.50 9.99
N LEU A 28 12.76 -2.86 10.64
CA LEU A 28 11.58 -2.01 10.80
C LEU A 28 11.90 -0.77 11.65
N ASP A 29 12.60 -0.94 12.77
CA ASP A 29 13.03 0.21 13.60
C ASP A 29 13.89 1.20 12.77
N ALA A 30 14.78 0.68 11.91
CA ALA A 30 15.60 1.50 11.02
C ALA A 30 14.78 2.16 9.90
N TYR A 31 13.80 1.43 9.33
CA TYR A 31 12.83 2.00 8.38
C TYR A 31 12.06 3.17 9.00
N GLU A 32 11.50 3.00 10.20
CA GLU A 32 10.78 4.05 10.92
C GLU A 32 11.68 5.26 11.22
N TYR A 33 12.95 5.01 11.58
CA TYR A 33 13.93 6.08 11.74
C TYR A 33 14.16 6.85 10.43
N LEU A 34 14.27 6.16 9.29
CA LEU A 34 14.55 6.76 7.98
C LEU A 34 13.34 7.44 7.34
N GLN A 35 12.12 7.13 7.80
CA GLN A 35 10.88 7.79 7.39
C GLN A 35 10.81 9.26 7.87
N GLU A 36 11.55 9.64 8.92
CA GLU A 36 11.71 11.06 9.25
C GLU A 36 12.82 11.70 8.38
N ASP A 37 12.96 13.02 8.44
CA ASP A 37 13.90 13.76 7.59
C ASP A 37 15.37 13.29 7.73
N CYS A 38 15.87 12.69 6.66
CA CYS A 38 17.22 12.17 6.47
C CYS A 38 17.83 12.69 5.14
N GLU A 39 17.46 13.90 4.69
CA GLU A 39 17.99 14.54 3.48
C GLU A 39 19.53 14.49 3.35
N PRO A 40 20.34 14.61 4.42
CA PRO A 40 21.82 14.56 4.33
C PRO A 40 22.42 13.26 3.76
N ILE A 41 21.64 12.17 3.68
CA ILE A 41 22.04 10.88 3.10
C ILE A 41 21.23 10.50 1.84
N LEU A 42 20.50 11.45 1.24
CA LEU A 42 19.63 11.17 0.10
C LEU A 42 20.38 10.58 -1.10
N GLU A 43 21.59 11.07 -1.38
CA GLU A 43 22.41 10.55 -2.49
C GLU A 43 22.81 9.09 -2.24
N GLU A 44 23.14 8.74 -1.00
CA GLU A 44 23.47 7.38 -0.58
C GLU A 44 22.26 6.45 -0.68
N MET A 45 21.06 6.91 -0.28
CA MET A 45 19.82 6.14 -0.46
C MET A 45 19.51 5.90 -1.94
N ILE A 46 19.62 6.92 -2.79
CA ILE A 46 19.39 6.81 -4.24
C ILE A 46 20.38 5.84 -4.88
N ALA A 47 21.65 5.84 -4.44
CA ALA A 47 22.66 4.92 -4.94
C ALA A 47 22.30 3.44 -4.68
N LYS A 48 21.50 3.16 -3.64
CA LYS A 48 21.07 1.81 -3.24
C LYS A 48 19.73 1.37 -3.83
N MET A 49 19.02 2.27 -4.49
CA MET A 49 17.65 2.06 -4.98
C MET A 49 17.48 0.86 -5.91
N TYR A 50 18.46 0.60 -6.79
CA TYR A 50 18.42 -0.53 -7.75
C TYR A 50 19.23 -1.75 -7.29
N GLU A 51 19.85 -1.70 -6.11
CA GLU A 51 20.63 -2.81 -5.55
C GLU A 51 19.74 -3.80 -4.77
N ASN A 52 18.50 -3.41 -4.47
CA ASN A 52 17.60 -4.15 -3.58
C ASN A 52 16.24 -4.41 -4.25
N ASP A 53 15.65 -5.55 -3.93
CA ASP A 53 14.37 -6.06 -4.39
C ASP A 53 13.54 -6.61 -3.20
N GLY A 54 12.30 -7.02 -3.49
CA GLY A 54 11.34 -7.47 -2.48
C GLY A 54 11.13 -6.46 -1.34
N GLU A 55 10.85 -6.97 -0.15
CA GLU A 55 10.50 -6.16 1.03
C GLU A 55 11.53 -5.07 1.36
N THR A 56 12.84 -5.37 1.31
CA THR A 56 13.90 -4.38 1.59
C THR A 56 13.90 -3.25 0.57
N GLY A 57 13.77 -3.58 -0.72
CA GLY A 57 13.72 -2.58 -1.77
C GLY A 57 12.45 -1.73 -1.69
N GLN A 58 11.32 -2.35 -1.37
CA GLN A 58 10.04 -1.67 -1.15
C GLN A 58 10.12 -0.67 0.00
N MET A 59 10.64 -1.07 1.17
CA MET A 59 10.85 -0.16 2.32
C MET A 59 11.74 1.03 1.96
N LEU A 60 12.83 0.81 1.21
CA LEU A 60 13.69 1.91 0.75
C LEU A 60 12.95 2.86 -0.19
N MET A 61 12.11 2.34 -1.10
CA MET A 61 11.32 3.16 -2.00
C MET A 61 10.26 4.00 -1.27
N GLU A 62 9.62 3.45 -0.23
CA GLU A 62 8.69 4.19 0.63
C GLU A 62 9.38 5.34 1.36
N VAL A 63 10.64 5.17 1.79
CA VAL A 63 11.44 6.27 2.34
C VAL A 63 11.76 7.31 1.26
N LEU A 64 12.24 6.85 0.10
CA LEU A 64 12.64 7.72 -1.00
C LEU A 64 11.45 8.54 -1.55
N SER A 65 10.24 7.98 -1.56
CA SER A 65 9.06 8.68 -2.09
C SER A 65 8.70 9.96 -1.35
N GLU A 66 9.19 10.17 -0.13
CA GLU A 66 8.98 11.42 0.62
C GLU A 66 9.83 12.58 0.07
N TYR A 67 10.92 12.30 -0.64
CA TYR A 67 11.82 13.30 -1.22
C TYR A 67 11.36 13.71 -2.62
N LYS A 68 10.31 14.55 -2.67
CA LYS A 68 9.63 14.98 -3.90
C LYS A 68 10.56 15.74 -4.88
N GLY A 69 10.24 15.68 -6.17
CA GLY A 69 10.91 16.47 -7.23
C GLY A 69 12.24 15.89 -7.74
N ASN A 70 12.71 14.77 -7.20
CA ASN A 70 13.85 14.04 -7.72
C ASN A 70 13.45 13.06 -8.85
N LYS A 71 13.99 13.27 -10.06
CA LYS A 71 13.65 12.43 -11.21
C LYS A 71 14.07 10.96 -11.04
N ALA A 72 15.18 10.68 -10.37
CA ALA A 72 15.64 9.30 -10.17
C ALA A 72 14.66 8.52 -9.31
N ILE A 73 14.16 9.13 -8.24
CA ILE A 73 13.16 8.54 -7.33
C ILE A 73 11.86 8.25 -8.08
N PHE A 74 11.35 9.22 -8.85
CA PHE A 74 10.16 9.01 -9.67
C PHE A 74 10.33 7.82 -10.61
N MET A 75 11.45 7.75 -11.34
CA MET A 75 11.74 6.60 -12.22
C MET A 75 11.87 5.28 -11.47
N GLY A 76 12.36 5.31 -10.22
CA GLY A 76 12.38 4.15 -9.33
C GLY A 76 10.96 3.68 -9.01
N LEU A 77 10.06 4.57 -8.62
CA LEU A 77 8.65 4.26 -8.35
C LEU A 77 7.96 3.67 -9.58
N VAL A 78 8.18 4.26 -10.75
CA VAL A 78 7.69 3.72 -12.04
C VAL A 78 8.26 2.33 -12.29
N SER A 79 9.56 2.11 -12.09
CA SER A 79 10.16 0.80 -12.29
C SER A 79 9.54 -0.28 -11.38
N TRP A 80 9.15 0.08 -10.15
CA TRP A 80 8.50 -0.84 -9.23
C TRP A 80 7.05 -1.14 -9.61
N LEU A 81 6.29 -0.13 -10.06
CA LEU A 81 4.96 -0.34 -10.63
C LEU A 81 4.99 -1.40 -11.76
N TYR A 82 5.92 -1.25 -12.72
CA TYR A 82 6.04 -2.17 -13.85
C TYR A 82 6.62 -3.55 -13.51
N LYS A 83 7.21 -3.75 -12.33
CA LYS A 83 7.57 -5.09 -11.84
C LYS A 83 6.34 -5.87 -11.39
N GLY A 84 5.25 -5.19 -11.00
CA GLY A 84 4.02 -5.82 -10.54
C GLY A 84 4.12 -6.50 -9.17
N GLU A 85 5.09 -6.13 -8.33
CA GLU A 85 5.26 -6.75 -7.00
C GLU A 85 4.23 -6.27 -5.97
N ASP A 86 3.88 -4.97 -5.98
CA ASP A 86 2.83 -4.37 -5.13
C ASP A 86 2.21 -3.16 -5.85
N VAL A 87 1.38 -3.44 -6.86
CA VAL A 87 0.79 -2.41 -7.75
C VAL A 87 0.02 -1.35 -6.95
N ALA A 88 -0.75 -1.78 -5.95
CA ALA A 88 -1.53 -0.90 -5.10
C ALA A 88 -0.65 0.10 -4.34
N LEU A 89 0.42 -0.37 -3.69
CA LEU A 89 1.36 0.52 -3.01
C LEU A 89 2.02 1.49 -3.98
N PHE A 90 2.60 1.00 -5.09
CA PHE A 90 3.36 1.87 -5.98
C PHE A 90 2.49 2.85 -6.76
N ALA A 91 1.23 2.52 -7.03
CA ALA A 91 0.25 3.50 -7.52
C ALA A 91 0.07 4.65 -6.51
N LYS A 92 -0.20 4.33 -5.24
CA LYS A 92 -0.33 5.32 -4.15
C LYS A 92 0.93 6.16 -3.98
N LEU A 93 2.12 5.54 -4.01
CA LEU A 93 3.38 6.27 -3.89
C LEU A 93 3.58 7.23 -5.07
N ILE A 94 3.24 6.83 -6.31
CA ILE A 94 3.30 7.71 -7.48
C ILE A 94 2.32 8.89 -7.35
N GLY A 95 1.08 8.64 -6.92
CA GLY A 95 0.08 9.69 -6.71
C GLY A 95 0.55 10.74 -5.71
N SER A 96 0.93 10.28 -4.52
CA SER A 96 1.46 11.15 -3.45
C SER A 96 2.84 11.75 -3.74
N TYR A 97 3.59 11.22 -4.71
CA TYR A 97 4.84 11.82 -5.17
C TYR A 97 4.61 13.16 -5.90
N GLY A 98 3.46 13.31 -6.56
CA GLY A 98 3.00 14.58 -7.10
C GLY A 98 3.62 15.01 -8.43
N ASP A 99 4.31 14.12 -9.16
CA ASP A 99 4.78 14.41 -10.53
C ASP A 99 3.65 14.11 -11.54
N GLU A 100 3.23 15.12 -12.30
CA GLU A 100 2.11 15.03 -13.25
C GLU A 100 2.32 13.96 -14.33
N GLN A 101 3.58 13.61 -14.65
CA GLN A 101 3.90 12.51 -15.57
C GLN A 101 3.37 11.16 -15.05
N GLY A 102 3.11 11.03 -13.75
CA GLY A 102 2.49 9.86 -13.13
C GLY A 102 1.13 9.53 -13.74
N ILE A 103 0.37 10.51 -14.23
CA ILE A 103 -0.94 10.28 -14.85
C ILE A 103 -0.81 9.41 -16.10
N GLU A 104 0.11 9.76 -17.00
CA GLU A 104 0.33 9.01 -18.24
C GLU A 104 0.89 7.63 -17.94
N VAL A 105 1.81 7.53 -16.96
CA VAL A 105 2.39 6.26 -16.51
C VAL A 105 1.30 5.30 -16.02
N LEU A 106 0.46 5.74 -15.07
CA LEU A 106 -0.56 4.89 -14.44
C LEU A 106 -1.62 4.43 -15.44
N LYS A 107 -2.04 5.33 -16.35
CA LYS A 107 -2.98 4.99 -17.42
C LYS A 107 -2.40 3.98 -18.40
N THR A 108 -1.17 4.22 -18.88
CA THR A 108 -0.48 3.31 -19.81
C THR A 108 -0.28 1.94 -19.18
N PHE A 109 0.09 1.89 -17.90
CA PHE A 109 0.21 0.63 -17.17
C PHE A 109 -1.09 -0.19 -17.20
N CYS A 110 -2.25 0.46 -17.03
CA CYS A 110 -3.56 -0.21 -17.09
C CYS A 110 -3.98 -0.66 -18.50
N GLU A 111 -3.31 -0.21 -19.56
CA GLU A 111 -3.58 -0.72 -20.91
C GLU A 111 -2.98 -2.11 -21.13
N GLU A 112 -1.93 -2.46 -20.37
CA GLU A 112 -1.20 -3.73 -20.49
C GLU A 112 -1.40 -4.67 -19.29
N TYR A 113 -1.84 -4.14 -18.15
CA TYR A 113 -2.07 -4.85 -16.90
C TYR A 113 -3.54 -4.83 -16.52
N GLU A 114 -4.10 -5.98 -16.16
CA GLU A 114 -5.48 -6.13 -15.69
C GLU A 114 -5.49 -6.14 -14.14
N PRO A 115 -5.81 -4.99 -13.49
CA PRO A 115 -5.75 -4.90 -12.03
C PRO A 115 -6.93 -5.61 -11.36
N ASN A 116 -6.70 -6.18 -10.18
CA ASN A 116 -7.81 -6.54 -9.29
C ASN A 116 -8.50 -5.28 -8.74
N TYR A 117 -9.63 -5.44 -8.04
CA TYR A 117 -10.42 -4.30 -7.58
C TYR A 117 -9.63 -3.34 -6.66
N ASN A 118 -8.80 -3.87 -5.76
CA ASN A 118 -7.99 -3.05 -4.86
C ASN A 118 -6.96 -2.21 -5.63
N GLU A 119 -6.22 -2.85 -6.53
CA GLU A 119 -5.21 -2.21 -7.36
C GLU A 119 -5.85 -1.14 -8.25
N TYR A 120 -6.99 -1.44 -8.88
CA TYR A 120 -7.73 -0.49 -9.70
C TYR A 120 -8.10 0.76 -8.90
N MET A 121 -8.58 0.59 -7.67
CA MET A 121 -8.95 1.71 -6.82
C MET A 121 -7.73 2.59 -6.50
N GLU A 122 -6.57 2.00 -6.18
CA GLU A 122 -5.36 2.78 -5.91
C GLU A 122 -4.79 3.46 -7.17
N LEU A 123 -4.83 2.80 -8.33
CA LEU A 123 -4.44 3.39 -9.63
C LEU A 123 -5.32 4.61 -9.96
N ARG A 124 -6.63 4.47 -9.80
CA ARG A 124 -7.58 5.57 -9.98
C ARG A 124 -7.36 6.70 -8.98
N ASN A 125 -7.24 6.39 -7.69
CA ASN A 125 -7.01 7.38 -6.63
C ASN A 125 -5.73 8.19 -6.91
N ALA A 126 -4.65 7.52 -7.32
CA ALA A 126 -3.39 8.16 -7.66
C ALA A 126 -3.51 9.10 -8.87
N VAL A 127 -4.26 8.70 -9.92
CA VAL A 127 -4.51 9.59 -11.07
C VAL A 127 -5.35 10.79 -10.67
N GLU A 128 -6.40 10.61 -9.86
CA GLU A 128 -7.24 11.70 -9.35
C GLU A 128 -6.44 12.66 -8.45
N GLU A 129 -5.55 12.15 -7.60
CA GLU A 129 -4.68 12.94 -6.73
C GLU A 129 -3.74 13.84 -7.53
N LEU A 130 -3.23 13.35 -8.67
CA LEU A 130 -2.41 14.11 -9.61
C LEU A 130 -3.23 15.12 -10.45
N GLY A 131 -4.56 15.15 -10.30
CA GLY A 131 -5.47 16.04 -11.04
C GLY A 131 -5.89 15.51 -12.41
N GLY A 132 -5.65 14.22 -12.69
CA GLY A 132 -6.14 13.53 -13.87
C GLY A 132 -7.56 12.99 -13.70
N ASP A 133 -8.16 12.61 -14.82
CA ASP A 133 -9.41 11.84 -14.85
C ASP A 133 -9.11 10.40 -15.24
N PHE A 134 -9.82 9.43 -14.67
CA PHE A 134 -9.54 8.00 -14.85
C PHE A 134 -10.79 7.26 -15.30
N ASP A 135 -11.03 7.28 -16.61
CA ASP A 135 -12.12 6.57 -17.26
C ASP A 135 -11.67 5.18 -17.75
N LEU A 136 -11.51 4.22 -16.84
CA LEU A 136 -11.53 2.80 -17.21
C LEU A 136 -12.84 2.19 -16.72
N LYS A 137 -13.62 1.61 -17.64
CA LYS A 137 -14.79 0.79 -17.30
C LYS A 137 -14.35 -0.65 -17.18
N GLU A 138 -14.05 -1.05 -15.95
CA GLU A 138 -13.80 -2.45 -15.61
C GLU A 138 -15.00 -3.06 -14.88
N ASP A 139 -15.24 -4.34 -15.13
CA ASP A 139 -16.24 -5.14 -14.44
C ASP A 139 -15.56 -5.96 -13.34
N PHE A 140 -15.98 -5.74 -12.09
CA PHE A 140 -15.41 -6.38 -10.91
C PHE A 140 -16.40 -7.32 -10.21
N ASP A 141 -17.51 -7.70 -10.84
CA ASP A 141 -18.56 -8.52 -10.21
C ASP A 141 -18.06 -9.90 -9.72
N ASP A 142 -16.96 -10.40 -10.29
CA ASP A 142 -16.27 -11.63 -9.89
C ASP A 142 -15.08 -11.41 -8.91
N ASP A 143 -14.68 -10.17 -8.62
CA ASP A 143 -13.56 -9.87 -7.73
C ASP A 143 -13.96 -10.13 -6.24
N PRO A 144 -13.19 -10.92 -5.48
CA PRO A 144 -13.53 -11.26 -4.10
C PRO A 144 -13.73 -10.05 -3.16
N LEU A 145 -12.87 -9.03 -3.28
CA LEU A 145 -12.96 -7.84 -2.45
C LEU A 145 -14.17 -7.00 -2.84
N TYR A 146 -14.41 -6.83 -4.14
CA TYR A 146 -15.60 -6.12 -4.64
C TYR A 146 -16.89 -6.79 -4.18
N ARG A 147 -17.00 -8.11 -4.35
CA ARG A 147 -18.16 -8.92 -3.93
C ARG A 147 -18.44 -8.79 -2.45
N PHE A 148 -17.40 -8.88 -1.62
CA PHE A 148 -17.51 -8.68 -0.18
C PHE A 148 -18.04 -7.28 0.17
N LEU A 149 -17.47 -6.23 -0.43
CA LEU A 149 -17.87 -4.84 -0.18
C LEU A 149 -19.29 -4.52 -0.69
N LYS A 150 -19.74 -5.18 -1.76
CA LYS A 150 -21.08 -5.02 -2.33
C LYS A 150 -22.12 -5.97 -1.75
N GLY A 151 -21.70 -6.92 -0.90
CA GLY A 151 -22.60 -7.93 -0.34
C GLY A 151 -23.21 -8.84 -1.41
N LEU A 152 -22.47 -9.13 -2.48
CA LEU A 152 -22.91 -10.01 -3.58
C LEU A 152 -22.83 -11.50 -3.20
N ASP A 153 -22.13 -11.81 -2.11
CA ASP A 153 -22.11 -13.16 -1.54
C ASP A 153 -23.32 -13.34 -0.62
N GLU A 154 -24.13 -14.37 -0.91
CA GLU A 154 -25.22 -14.78 -0.05
C GLU A 154 -24.67 -15.25 1.30
N VAL A 155 -24.89 -14.44 2.33
CA VAL A 155 -24.65 -14.85 3.71
C VAL A 155 -25.80 -15.77 4.11
N GLU A 156 -25.53 -17.06 4.36
CA GLU A 156 -26.53 -18.02 4.85
C GLU A 156 -27.33 -17.38 6.01
N GLU A 157 -28.66 -17.37 5.93
CA GLU A 157 -29.52 -16.66 6.89
C GLU A 157 -29.25 -17.07 8.35
N ASP A 158 -28.78 -18.30 8.58
CA ASP A 158 -28.45 -18.82 9.90
C ASP A 158 -27.19 -18.19 10.52
N SER A 159 -26.29 -17.59 9.73
CA SER A 159 -25.09 -16.92 10.24
C SER A 159 -25.39 -15.51 10.79
N ARG A 160 -26.59 -14.97 10.50
CA ARG A 160 -27.07 -13.69 11.05
C ARG A 160 -27.87 -13.86 12.33
N ARG A 161 -28.18 -15.11 12.73
CA ARG A 161 -28.87 -15.38 13.97
C ARG A 161 -27.98 -14.94 15.13
N SER A 162 -28.48 -14.00 15.94
CA SER A 162 -27.71 -13.56 17.10
C SER A 162 -27.57 -14.72 18.07
N PRO A 163 -26.39 -14.98 18.67
CA PRO A 163 -26.24 -15.96 19.74
C PRO A 163 -27.17 -15.69 20.94
N PHE A 164 -27.74 -14.48 21.00
CA PHE A 164 -28.66 -14.03 22.05
C PHE A 164 -30.12 -13.98 21.59
N GLU A 165 -30.44 -14.37 20.36
CA GLU A 165 -31.80 -14.29 19.84
C GLU A 165 -32.79 -15.14 20.66
N ASP A 166 -32.36 -16.32 21.08
CA ASP A 166 -33.12 -17.21 21.97
C ASP A 166 -33.25 -16.66 23.40
N TYR A 167 -32.36 -15.73 23.80
CA TYR A 167 -32.43 -15.07 25.10
C TYR A 167 -33.51 -13.98 25.13
N PHE A 168 -33.67 -13.23 24.02
CA PHE A 168 -34.67 -12.18 23.91
C PHE A 168 -36.05 -12.71 23.50
N ASN A 169 -36.10 -13.83 22.81
CA ASN A 169 -37.35 -14.44 22.35
C ASN A 169 -37.42 -15.93 22.74
N PRO A 170 -37.50 -16.23 24.06
CA PRO A 170 -37.57 -17.60 24.51
C PRO A 170 -38.85 -18.27 23.96
N PRO A 171 -38.78 -19.54 23.51
CA PRO A 171 -39.95 -20.24 23.03
C PRO A 171 -41.01 -20.28 24.13
N LYS A 172 -42.25 -19.89 23.80
CA LYS A 172 -43.39 -19.98 24.71
C LYS A 172 -43.54 -21.44 25.11
N LYS A 173 -43.48 -21.73 26.41
CA LYS A 173 -43.85 -23.05 26.93
C LYS A 173 -45.29 -23.31 26.53
N GLU A 174 -45.53 -24.40 25.81
CA GLU A 174 -46.86 -24.98 25.71
C GLU A 174 -47.24 -25.41 27.12
N ASP A 175 -48.27 -24.77 27.66
CA ASP A 175 -48.90 -25.22 28.89
C ASP A 175 -49.59 -26.55 28.56
N ASP A 176 -48.96 -27.67 28.94
CA ASP A 176 -49.62 -28.96 29.07
C ASP A 176 -50.69 -28.82 30.17
N GLU A 177 -51.91 -28.44 29.77
CA GLU A 177 -53.11 -28.68 30.58
C GLU A 177 -53.48 -30.17 30.43
N GLY A 178 -53.60 -30.83 31.59
CA GLY A 178 -53.74 -32.29 31.72
C GLY A 178 -55.13 -32.88 31.54
#